data_AF-A0A958YXN7-F1
#
_entry.id   AF-A0A958YXN7-F1
#
_cell.length_a   1.000
_cell.length_b   1.000
_cell.length_c   1.000
_cell.angle_alpha   90.00
_cell.angle_beta   90.00
_cell.angle_gamma   90.00
#
_symmetry.space_group_name_H-M   'P 1'
#
loop_
_entity.id
_entity.type
_entity.pdbx_description
1 polymer ?
#
loop_
_entity_poly.entity_id
_entity_poly.type
_entity_poly.pdbx_seq_one_letter_code
_entity_poly.pdbx_strand_id
1 'polypeptide(L)'
;MQPIHILYIILAYFSVLLLISYLTGRKASNDTFFKANNKSPWYLVAFGMIGASLSGVTFISVPGWVESQSFSYFQMVLGYTIGYAIIGLVLMPLYYRLNLTSIYSYLYERFGWHAYKTGASFFLLSRTIGSAFRLFLVANVLQIILFDSYGIPFWANVILTILLIWLYTFKGG
;
A
#
# COMPACT_ATOMS: atom_id res chain seq x y z
N MET A 1 -18.12 -0.38 21.40
CA MET A 1 -16.90 0.09 22.11
C MET A 1 -17.01 1.59 22.29
N GLN A 2 -16.59 2.13 23.43
CA GLN A 2 -16.53 3.59 23.59
C GLN A 2 -15.45 4.18 22.66
N PRO A 3 -15.70 5.31 21.98
CA PRO A 3 -14.75 5.97 21.07
C PRO A 3 -13.36 6.19 21.69
N ILE A 4 -13.31 6.43 23.00
CA ILE A 4 -12.07 6.62 23.75
C ILE A 4 -11.14 5.39 23.71
N HIS A 5 -11.69 4.16 23.69
CA HIS A 5 -10.87 2.95 23.58
C HIS A 5 -10.22 2.84 22.20
N ILE A 6 -10.92 3.26 21.15
CA ILE A 6 -10.39 3.28 19.78
C ILE A 6 -9.23 4.27 19.71
N LEU A 7 -9.38 5.45 20.32
CA LEU A 7 -8.32 6.44 20.39
C LEU A 7 -7.07 5.89 21.11
N TYR A 8 -7.24 5.22 22.26
CA TYR A 8 -6.12 4.59 22.97
C TYR A 8 -5.43 3.50 22.15
N ILE A 9 -6.18 2.68 21.42
CA ILE A 9 -5.60 1.64 20.55
C ILE A 9 -4.79 2.29 19.42
N ILE A 10 -5.33 3.32 18.76
CA ILE A 10 -4.62 4.06 17.70
C ILE A 10 -3.34 4.67 18.25
N LEU A 11 -3.41 5.36 19.39
CA LEU A 11 -2.25 5.99 20.01
C LEU A 11 -1.19 4.96 20.43
N ALA A 12 -1.59 3.84 21.03
CA ALA A 12 -0.69 2.77 21.42
C ALA A 12 0.00 2.16 20.18
N TYR A 13 -0.75 1.86 19.12
CA TYR A 13 -0.23 1.32 17.87
C TYR A 13 0.83 2.25 17.23
N PHE A 14 0.50 3.53 17.05
CA PHE A 14 1.45 4.50 16.49
C PHE A 14 2.65 4.74 17.40
N SER A 15 2.47 4.71 18.73
CA SER A 15 3.58 4.83 19.67
C SER A 15 4.56 3.68 19.55
N VAL A 16 4.07 2.45 19.40
CA VAL A 16 4.91 1.26 19.15
C VAL A 16 5.65 1.39 17.82
N LEU A 17 4.98 1.81 16.74
CA LEU A 17 5.63 2.02 15.45
C LEU A 17 6.73 3.08 15.51
N LEU A 18 6.45 4.23 16.14
CA LEU A 18 7.42 5.31 16.30
C LEU A 18 8.59 4.89 17.19
N LEU A 19 8.35 4.11 18.25
CA LEU A 19 9.40 3.55 19.09
C LEU A 19 10.30 2.60 18.29
N ILE A 20 9.73 1.67 17.52
CA ILE A 20 10.50 0.75 16.67
C ILE A 20 11.31 1.54 15.63
N SER A 21 10.70 2.52 14.98
CA SER A 21 11.36 3.39 14.00
C SER A 21 12.50 4.18 14.63
N TYR A 22 12.31 4.71 15.84
CA TYR A 22 13.36 5.44 16.56
C TYR A 22 14.54 4.55 16.97
N LEU A 23 14.26 3.34 17.45
CA LEU A 23 15.29 2.38 17.86
C LEU A 23 16.09 1.85 16.66
N THR A 24 15.44 1.63 15.52
CA THR A 24 16.08 1.07 14.31
C THR A 24 16.67 2.13 13.37
N GLY A 25 16.13 3.35 13.36
CA GLY A 25 16.54 4.44 12.44
C GLY A 25 17.88 5.11 12.77
N ARG A 26 18.39 4.97 14.00
CA ARG A 26 19.63 5.65 14.46
C ARG A 26 20.93 5.21 13.76
N LYS A 27 20.91 4.15 12.94
CA LYS A 27 22.07 3.65 12.18
C LYS A 27 21.81 3.45 10.67
N ALA A 28 20.69 3.94 10.16
CA ALA A 28 20.30 3.70 8.76
C ALA A 28 20.97 4.71 7.82
N SER A 29 21.83 4.24 6.93
CA SER A 29 22.21 4.97 5.72
C SER A 29 21.10 4.87 4.66
N ASN A 30 21.11 5.71 3.62
CA ASN A 30 20.17 5.60 2.49
C ASN A 30 20.19 4.18 1.85
N ASP A 31 21.36 3.54 1.76
CA ASP A 31 21.47 2.15 1.27
C ASP A 31 20.85 1.13 2.24
N THR A 32 20.87 1.40 3.54
CA THR A 32 20.18 0.55 4.54
C THR A 32 18.67 0.73 4.44
N PHE A 33 18.18 1.94 4.20
CA PHE A 33 16.74 2.23 4.07
C PHE A 33 16.14 1.66 2.77
N PHE A 34 16.77 1.90 1.62
CA PHE A 34 16.21 1.51 0.32
C PHE A 34 16.57 0.09 -0.12
N LYS A 35 17.74 -0.44 0.27
CA LYS A 35 18.21 -1.76 -0.17
C LYS A 35 18.32 -2.78 0.96
N ALA A 36 18.15 -2.39 2.23
CA ALA A 36 18.45 -3.24 3.38
C ALA A 36 19.83 -3.93 3.24
N ASN A 37 20.81 -3.21 2.68
CA ASN A 37 22.16 -3.72 2.34
C ASN A 37 22.17 -5.00 1.47
N ASN A 38 21.11 -5.24 0.67
CA ASN A 38 20.91 -6.45 -0.14
C ASN A 38 20.95 -7.76 0.67
N LYS A 39 20.71 -7.71 1.99
CA LYS A 39 20.77 -8.87 2.89
C LYS A 39 19.41 -9.34 3.38
N SER A 40 18.31 -8.78 2.88
CA SER A 40 16.96 -9.17 3.29
C SER A 40 16.67 -10.62 2.93
N PRO A 41 16.40 -11.50 3.93
CA PRO A 41 15.93 -12.84 3.67
C PRO A 41 14.66 -12.83 2.82
N TRP A 42 14.59 -13.74 1.83
CA TRP A 42 13.49 -13.77 0.86
C TRP A 42 12.11 -13.89 1.52
N TYR A 43 12.00 -14.59 2.65
CA TYR A 43 10.74 -14.75 3.36
C TYR A 43 10.27 -13.44 4.03
N LEU A 44 11.19 -12.61 4.54
CA LEU A 44 10.84 -11.28 5.06
C LEU A 44 10.36 -10.35 3.94
N VAL A 45 11.00 -10.43 2.77
CA VAL A 45 10.54 -9.72 1.57
C VAL A 45 9.15 -10.20 1.16
N ALA A 46 8.91 -11.50 1.15
CA ALA A 46 7.61 -12.08 0.81
C ALA A 46 6.50 -11.62 1.78
N PHE A 47 6.75 -11.64 3.08
CA PHE A 47 5.78 -11.12 4.08
C PHE A 47 5.51 -9.62 3.87
N GLY A 48 6.55 -8.82 3.62
CA GLY A 48 6.39 -7.39 3.31
C GLY A 48 5.58 -7.16 2.04
N MET A 49 5.81 -7.96 0.99
CA MET A 49 5.07 -7.89 -0.26
C MET A 49 3.60 -8.25 -0.10
N ILE A 50 3.26 -9.26 0.71
CA ILE A 50 1.88 -9.61 1.03
C ILE A 50 1.21 -8.46 1.80
N GLY A 51 1.91 -7.88 2.78
CA GLY A 51 1.40 -6.73 3.52
C GLY A 51 1.14 -5.51 2.61
N ALA A 52 2.01 -5.27 1.63
CA ALA A 52 1.87 -4.16 0.69
C ALA A 52 0.78 -4.38 -0.38
N SER A 53 0.45 -5.64 -0.72
CA SER A 53 -0.59 -5.95 -1.69
C SER A 53 -2.00 -5.89 -1.08
N LEU A 54 -2.13 -6.18 0.21
CA LEU A 54 -3.37 -6.05 0.96
C LEU A 54 -3.61 -4.61 1.41
N SER A 55 -4.88 -4.22 1.52
CA SER A 55 -5.27 -2.89 1.99
C SER A 55 -6.50 -2.94 2.88
N GLY A 56 -6.77 -1.86 3.62
CA GLY A 56 -8.00 -1.74 4.42
C GLY A 56 -9.28 -1.99 3.61
N VAL A 57 -9.26 -1.66 2.32
CA VAL A 57 -10.36 -1.96 1.38
C VAL A 57 -10.59 -3.45 1.26
N THR A 58 -9.52 -4.24 1.12
CA THR A 58 -9.62 -5.70 1.04
C THR A 58 -10.22 -6.28 2.32
N PHE A 59 -9.77 -5.81 3.49
CA PHE A 59 -10.25 -6.29 4.79
C PHE A 59 -11.73 -5.99 5.03
N ILE A 60 -12.25 -4.89 4.51
CA ILE A 60 -13.66 -4.50 4.68
C ILE A 60 -14.53 -5.12 3.58
N SER A 61 -14.09 -5.04 2.33
CA SER A 61 -14.92 -5.39 1.17
C SER A 61 -15.00 -6.89 0.91
N VAL A 62 -13.93 -7.65 1.15
CA VAL A 62 -13.94 -9.10 0.84
C VAL A 62 -14.94 -9.87 1.72
N PRO A 63 -15.02 -9.64 3.05
CA PRO A 63 -16.07 -10.28 3.86
C PRO A 63 -17.49 -9.93 3.39
N GLY A 64 -17.75 -8.66 3.01
CA GLY A 64 -19.04 -8.26 2.46
C GLY A 64 -19.36 -8.92 1.09
N TRP A 65 -18.34 -9.22 0.29
CA TRP A 65 -18.49 -10.06 -0.90
C TRP A 65 -18.75 -11.52 -0.58
N VAL A 66 -18.18 -12.07 0.49
CA VAL A 66 -18.52 -13.43 0.91
C VAL A 66 -19.97 -13.52 1.37
N GLU A 67 -20.47 -12.50 2.08
CA GLU A 67 -21.88 -12.43 2.47
C GLU A 67 -22.82 -12.43 1.25
N SER A 68 -22.52 -11.60 0.24
CA SER A 68 -23.40 -11.41 -0.91
C SER A 68 -23.17 -12.38 -2.08
N GLN A 69 -21.96 -12.92 -2.22
CA GLN A 69 -21.51 -13.72 -3.38
C GLN A 69 -20.71 -14.97 -3.00
N SER A 70 -20.66 -15.33 -1.71
CA SER A 70 -19.96 -16.52 -1.23
C SER A 70 -18.48 -16.54 -1.67
N PHE A 71 -17.98 -17.69 -2.16
CA PHE A 71 -16.56 -17.86 -2.51
C PHE A 71 -16.20 -17.36 -3.91
N SER A 72 -16.99 -16.49 -4.55
CA SER A 72 -16.66 -15.95 -5.88
C SER A 72 -15.30 -15.24 -5.89
N TYR A 73 -14.98 -14.48 -4.84
CA TYR A 73 -13.68 -13.81 -4.67
C TYR A 73 -12.50 -14.80 -4.64
N PHE A 74 -12.70 -16.00 -4.11
CA PHE A 74 -11.64 -17.01 -4.01
C PHE A 74 -11.15 -17.46 -5.39
N GLN A 75 -12.03 -17.51 -6.39
CA GLN A 75 -11.63 -17.80 -7.78
C GLN A 75 -10.66 -16.75 -8.31
N MET A 76 -10.87 -15.48 -7.97
CA MET A 76 -9.94 -14.40 -8.33
C MET A 76 -8.59 -14.55 -7.63
N VAL A 77 -8.58 -14.98 -6.36
CA VAL A 77 -7.34 -15.28 -5.61
C VAL A 77 -6.53 -16.41 -6.26
N LEU A 78 -7.21 -17.47 -6.71
CA LEU A 78 -6.55 -18.54 -7.48
C LEU A 78 -5.95 -18.00 -8.79
N GLY A 79 -6.67 -17.11 -9.49
CA GLY A 79 -6.16 -16.41 -10.66
C GLY A 79 -4.90 -15.57 -10.36
N TYR A 80 -4.85 -14.88 -9.22
CA TYR A 80 -3.65 -14.14 -8.79
C TYR A 80 -2.45 -15.05 -8.59
N THR A 81 -2.64 -16.28 -8.12
CA THR A 81 -1.55 -17.25 -7.95
C THR A 81 -0.88 -17.57 -9.29
N ILE A 82 -1.67 -17.80 -10.33
CA ILE A 82 -1.17 -18.01 -11.70
C ILE A 82 -0.49 -16.73 -12.22
N GLY A 83 -1.11 -15.57 -12.00
CA GLY A 83 -0.54 -14.28 -12.39
C GLY A 83 0.83 -14.02 -11.75
N TYR A 84 0.99 -14.31 -10.46
CA TYR A 84 2.27 -14.20 -9.77
C TYR A 84 3.31 -15.20 -10.27
N ALA A 85 2.91 -16.41 -10.65
CA ALA A 85 3.80 -17.37 -11.29
C ALA A 85 4.33 -16.82 -12.63
N ILE A 86 3.46 -16.21 -13.46
CA ILE A 86 3.87 -15.56 -14.72
C ILE A 86 4.82 -14.37 -14.44
N ILE A 87 4.49 -13.52 -13.46
CA ILE A 87 5.35 -12.39 -13.09
C ILE A 87 6.73 -12.92 -12.68
N GLY A 88 6.78 -13.88 -11.76
CA GLY A 88 8.04 -14.40 -11.21
C GLY A 88 8.88 -15.18 -12.23
N LEU A 89 8.26 -15.99 -13.08
CA LEU A 89 8.96 -16.90 -13.99
C LEU A 89 9.26 -16.30 -15.37
N VAL A 90 8.49 -15.28 -15.80
CA VAL A 90 8.61 -14.71 -17.16
C VAL A 90 9.00 -13.25 -17.12
N LEU A 91 8.23 -12.41 -16.42
CA LEU A 91 8.43 -10.96 -16.47
C LEU A 91 9.65 -10.50 -15.68
N MET A 92 9.85 -11.02 -14.47
CA MET A 92 11.00 -10.65 -13.64
C MET A 92 12.35 -10.98 -14.32
N PRO A 93 12.58 -12.19 -14.88
CA PRO A 93 13.82 -12.48 -15.61
C PRO A 93 14.05 -11.56 -16.81
N LEU A 94 12.98 -11.21 -17.54
CA LEU A 94 13.05 -10.29 -18.67
C LEU A 94 13.48 -8.89 -18.22
N TYR A 95 12.84 -8.34 -17.19
CA TYR A 95 13.13 -7.00 -16.69
C TYR A 95 14.52 -6.89 -16.08
N TYR A 96 14.99 -7.93 -15.38
CA TYR A 96 16.36 -7.98 -14.88
C TYR A 96 17.38 -8.05 -16.01
N ARG A 97 17.12 -8.85 -17.07
CA ARG A 97 18.01 -8.91 -18.24
C ARG A 97 18.15 -7.55 -18.93
N LEU A 98 17.06 -6.79 -19.02
CA LEU A 98 17.02 -5.49 -19.67
C LEU A 98 17.48 -4.34 -18.75
N ASN A 99 17.79 -4.60 -17.47
CA ASN A 99 18.21 -3.59 -16.48
C ASN A 99 17.29 -2.36 -16.43
N LEU A 100 15.97 -2.58 -16.51
CA LEU A 100 15.00 -1.49 -16.56
C LEU A 100 14.79 -0.86 -15.19
N THR A 101 14.89 0.47 -15.10
CA THR A 101 14.52 1.23 -13.89
C THR A 101 13.00 1.23 -13.64
N SER A 102 12.21 1.11 -14.71
CA SER A 102 10.74 1.10 -14.66
C SER A 102 10.21 0.11 -15.68
N ILE A 103 9.16 -0.65 -15.33
CA ILE A 103 8.50 -1.56 -16.27
C ILE A 103 7.97 -0.84 -17.51
N TYR A 104 7.66 0.47 -17.40
CA TYR A 104 7.19 1.27 -18.53
C TYR A 104 8.32 1.62 -19.49
N SER A 105 9.59 1.65 -19.03
CA SER A 105 10.74 1.85 -19.92
C SER A 105 10.84 0.75 -20.99
N TYR A 106 10.32 -0.45 -20.71
CA TYR A 106 10.16 -1.49 -21.73
C TYR A 106 9.31 -1.01 -22.92
N LEU A 107 8.24 -0.25 -22.67
CA LEU A 107 7.39 0.30 -23.73
C LEU A 107 8.14 1.33 -24.57
N TYR A 108 9.07 2.07 -23.97
CA TYR A 108 9.93 3.00 -24.71
C TYR A 108 10.82 2.25 -25.70
N GLU A 109 11.54 1.23 -25.22
CA GLU A 109 12.45 0.45 -26.06
C GLU A 109 11.70 -0.35 -27.14
N ARG A 110 10.54 -0.91 -26.80
CA ARG A 110 9.79 -1.78 -27.71
C ARG A 110 8.89 -1.04 -28.70
N PHE A 111 8.28 0.06 -28.27
CA PHE A 111 7.20 0.74 -29.01
C PHE A 111 7.39 2.27 -29.12
N GLY A 112 8.43 2.83 -28.51
CA GLY A 112 8.79 4.24 -28.60
C GLY A 112 8.13 5.14 -27.56
N TRP A 113 8.40 6.44 -27.71
CA TRP A 113 8.08 7.49 -26.73
C TRP A 113 6.59 7.61 -26.38
N HIS A 114 5.71 7.52 -27.39
CA HIS A 114 4.28 7.67 -27.18
C HIS A 114 3.71 6.53 -26.32
N ALA A 115 4.14 5.29 -26.58
CA ALA A 115 3.72 4.14 -25.78
C ALA A 115 4.19 4.24 -24.33
N TYR A 116 5.45 4.66 -24.12
CA TYR A 116 5.98 4.93 -22.78
C TYR A 116 5.15 5.97 -22.03
N LYS A 117 4.93 7.15 -22.63
CA LYS A 117 4.19 8.25 -22.00
C LYS A 117 2.76 7.85 -21.67
N THR A 118 2.08 7.15 -22.59
CA THR A 118 0.72 6.66 -22.34
C THR A 118 0.71 5.67 -21.18
N GLY A 119 1.56 4.64 -21.21
CA GLY A 119 1.61 3.62 -20.15
C GLY A 119 1.93 4.21 -18.77
N ALA A 120 2.95 5.07 -18.70
CA ALA A 120 3.33 5.74 -17.46
C ALA A 120 2.24 6.70 -16.95
N SER A 121 1.54 7.41 -17.84
CA SER A 121 0.47 8.34 -17.44
C SER A 121 -0.75 7.60 -16.90
N PHE A 122 -1.17 6.51 -17.56
CA PHE A 122 -2.26 5.66 -17.06
C PHE A 122 -1.90 4.99 -15.74
N PHE A 123 -0.63 4.61 -15.55
CA PHE A 123 -0.16 4.14 -14.25
C PHE A 123 -0.31 5.19 -13.16
N LEU A 124 0.19 6.41 -13.39
CA LEU A 124 0.08 7.48 -12.40
C LEU A 124 -1.39 7.81 -12.09
N LEU A 125 -2.24 7.86 -13.12
CA LEU A 125 -3.67 8.10 -12.95
C LEU A 125 -4.34 7.00 -12.13
N SER A 126 -4.18 5.73 -12.53
CA SER A 126 -4.77 4.59 -11.83
C SER A 126 -4.24 4.46 -10.40
N ARG A 127 -2.95 4.71 -10.19
CA ARG A 127 -2.32 4.70 -8.86
C ARG A 127 -2.86 5.81 -7.97
N THR A 128 -3.06 7.01 -8.53
CA THR A 128 -3.61 8.16 -7.80
C THR A 128 -5.05 7.90 -7.38
N ILE A 129 -5.90 7.46 -8.32
CA ILE A 129 -7.30 7.13 -8.05
C ILE A 129 -7.41 6.01 -7.01
N GLY A 130 -6.64 4.93 -7.17
CA GLY A 130 -6.64 3.81 -6.23
C GLY A 130 -6.19 4.22 -4.83
N SER A 131 -5.19 5.10 -4.72
CA SER A 131 -4.72 5.62 -3.42
C SER A 131 -5.75 6.54 -2.76
N ALA A 132 -6.39 7.41 -3.54
CA ALA A 132 -7.46 8.28 -3.06
C ALA A 132 -8.67 7.48 -2.54
N PHE A 133 -9.09 6.44 -3.27
CA PHE A 133 -10.21 5.59 -2.85
C PHE A 133 -9.92 4.82 -1.56
N ARG A 134 -8.69 4.29 -1.41
CA ARG A 134 -8.24 3.65 -0.16
C ARG A 134 -8.29 4.63 1.01
N LEU A 135 -7.80 5.87 0.82
CA LEU A 135 -7.84 6.90 1.86
C LEU A 135 -9.27 7.28 2.22
N PHE A 136 -10.13 7.45 1.21
CA PHE A 136 -11.55 7.76 1.42
C PHE A 136 -12.24 6.70 2.29
N LEU A 137 -12.02 5.42 2.01
CA LEU A 137 -12.61 4.34 2.81
C LEU A 137 -12.08 4.33 4.25
N VAL A 138 -10.77 4.53 4.46
CA VAL A 138 -10.19 4.61 5.81
C VAL A 138 -10.77 5.81 6.57
N ALA A 139 -10.83 6.98 5.95
CA ALA A 139 -11.39 8.18 6.57
C ALA A 139 -12.88 7.99 6.92
N ASN A 140 -13.65 7.33 6.05
CA ASN A 140 -15.06 7.04 6.32
C ASN A 140 -15.24 6.09 7.51
N VAL A 141 -14.42 5.05 7.61
CA VAL A 141 -14.44 4.15 8.77
C VAL A 141 -14.10 4.91 10.05
N LEU A 142 -13.03 5.71 10.05
CA LEU A 142 -12.66 6.55 11.21
C LEU A 142 -13.76 7.55 11.56
N GLN A 143 -14.48 8.06 10.57
CA GLN A 143 -15.60 8.97 10.78
C GLN A 143 -16.67 8.31 11.64
N ILE A 144 -17.16 7.14 11.18
CA ILE A 144 -18.27 6.41 11.80
C ILE A 144 -17.91 5.94 13.21
N ILE A 145 -16.68 5.43 13.41
CA ILE A 145 -16.32 4.79 14.69
C ILE A 145 -15.78 5.77 15.74
N LEU A 146 -15.30 6.95 15.32
CA LEU A 146 -14.62 7.90 16.20
C LEU A 146 -15.21 9.30 16.07
N PHE A 147 -15.05 9.94 14.90
CA PHE A 147 -15.25 11.39 14.78
C PHE A 147 -16.70 11.85 14.85
N ASP A 148 -17.67 11.02 14.42
CA ASP A 148 -19.10 11.31 14.54
C ASP A 148 -19.52 11.49 16.00
N SER A 149 -18.96 10.67 16.90
CA SER A 149 -19.26 10.76 18.34
C SER A 149 -18.77 12.06 18.99
N TYR A 150 -17.76 12.70 18.40
CA TYR A 150 -17.19 13.97 18.84
C TYR A 150 -17.70 15.18 18.03
N GLY A 151 -18.62 14.96 17.07
CA GLY A 151 -19.16 16.02 16.21
C GLY A 151 -18.15 16.64 15.24
N ILE A 152 -17.05 15.94 14.94
CA ILE A 152 -16.01 16.45 14.02
C ILE A 152 -16.45 16.20 12.59
N PRO A 153 -16.47 17.22 11.70
CA PRO A 153 -16.95 17.05 10.33
C PRO A 153 -15.97 16.23 9.48
N PHE A 154 -16.50 15.51 8.48
CA PHE A 154 -15.74 14.60 7.63
C PHE A 154 -14.51 15.24 6.96
N TRP A 155 -14.63 16.47 6.47
CA TRP A 155 -13.51 17.17 5.81
C TRP A 155 -12.33 17.38 6.76
N ALA A 156 -12.57 17.62 8.06
CA ALA A 156 -11.52 17.83 9.05
C ALA A 156 -10.77 16.52 9.35
N ASN A 157 -11.50 15.41 9.43
CA ASN A 157 -10.94 14.06 9.55
C ASN A 157 -10.06 13.70 8.32
N VAL A 158 -10.53 13.98 7.11
CA VAL A 158 -9.75 13.75 5.88
C VAL A 158 -8.45 14.55 5.89
N ILE A 159 -8.50 15.85 6.24
CA ILE A 159 -7.30 16.70 6.33
C ILE A 159 -6.32 16.13 7.37
N LEU A 160 -6.81 15.78 8.57
CA LEU A 160 -5.98 15.19 9.62
C LEU A 160 -5.31 13.89 9.16
N THR A 161 -6.06 13.00 8.51
CA THR A 161 -5.56 11.73 8.00
C THR A 161 -4.48 11.95 6.94
N ILE A 162 -4.70 12.87 5.99
CA ILE A 162 -3.70 13.23 4.98
C ILE A 162 -2.44 13.80 5.64
N LEU A 163 -2.58 14.71 6.61
CA LEU A 163 -1.45 15.30 7.32
C LEU A 163 -0.62 14.25 8.06
N LEU A 164 -1.27 13.28 8.73
CA LEU A 164 -0.56 12.20 9.43
C LEU A 164 0.21 11.30 8.46
N ILE A 165 -0.41 10.90 7.34
CA ILE A 165 0.24 10.10 6.31
C ILE A 165 1.41 10.88 5.69
N TRP A 166 1.22 12.17 5.40
CA TRP A 166 2.24 13.02 4.83
C TRP A 166 3.42 13.19 5.79
N LEU A 167 3.18 13.48 7.07
CA LEU A 167 4.23 13.59 8.09
C LEU A 167 5.04 12.30 8.22
N TYR A 168 4.37 11.15 8.22
CA TYR A 168 5.03 9.85 8.28
C TYR A 168 5.88 9.59 7.03
N THR A 169 5.32 9.81 5.84
CA THR A 169 6.02 9.61 4.56
C THR A 169 7.21 10.57 4.41
N PHE A 170 7.01 11.85 4.73
CA PHE A 170 8.03 12.87 4.61
C PHE A 170 9.23 12.63 5.54
N LYS A 171 8.99 12.15 6.78
CA LYS A 171 10.07 11.77 7.71
C LYS A 171 10.69 10.41 7.41
N GLY A 172 9.90 9.49 6.84
CA GLY A 172 10.34 8.14 6.52
C GLY A 172 11.24 8.08 5.29
N GLY A 173 10.97 8.92 4.28
CA GLY A 173 11.55 8.77 2.95
C GLY A 173 10.59 8.04 2.02
#